data_AF-A0A250X501-F1
#
_entry.id   AF-A0A250X501-F1
#
_cell.length_a   1.000
_cell.length_b   1.000
_cell.length_c   1.000
_cell.angle_alpha   90.00
_cell.angle_beta   90.00
_cell.angle_gamma   90.00
#
_symmetry.space_group_name_H-M   'P 1'
#
loop_
_entity.id
_entity.type
_entity.pdbx_description
1 polymer ?
#
loop_
_entity_poly.entity_id
_entity_poly.type
_entity_poly.pdbx_seq_one_letter_code
_entity_poly.pdbx_strand_id
1 'polypeptide(L)'
;MNGVHLHVSNIGVPRFSSLRKPHLFSLKNAACKNKIPSVCIRTRDVILCEATSSDREASPAHDFVTRHRIRIIDEIVNAGQKLPSVGSRCSLEQIQDGIQQMQSLLPGPPTFVPNMDLMKGSDWAIVLLDPQATASKLVQLKMHFPGMNLSKVIAARPTLLLRSSIELEKDALGVKKLLTTAKNIDVLLETVPALMSPKTLLSAIVTVNKWYHLKRDPVEVLEQDPDIIRRAQDMDTPFEPVYEDGEGNYEAPQLNYREKRTDWQAYIDKKYYGQE
;
A
#
# COMPACT_ATOMS: atom_id res chain seq x y z
N MET A 1 -38.76 -35.25 -0.23
CA MET A 1 -38.64 -33.81 -0.58
C MET A 1 -38.88 -33.03 0.70
N ASN A 2 -37.81 -32.66 1.41
CA ASN A 2 -37.91 -31.98 2.69
C ASN A 2 -37.64 -30.49 2.46
N GLY A 3 -38.69 -29.67 2.57
CA GLY A 3 -38.60 -28.21 2.47
C GLY A 3 -38.09 -27.62 3.78
N VAL A 4 -37.07 -26.78 3.69
CA VAL A 4 -36.56 -25.98 4.81
C VAL A 4 -37.21 -24.60 4.75
N HIS A 5 -38.02 -24.29 5.77
CA HIS A 5 -38.58 -22.96 5.97
C HIS A 5 -37.54 -22.06 6.67
N LEU A 6 -37.20 -20.93 6.04
CA LEU A 6 -36.40 -19.87 6.66
C LEU A 6 -37.31 -18.73 7.11
N HIS A 7 -37.24 -18.42 8.40
CA HIS A 7 -37.95 -17.35 9.06
C HIS A 7 -37.11 -16.07 8.99
N VAL A 8 -37.63 -15.02 8.37
CA VAL A 8 -36.97 -13.71 8.29
C VAL A 8 -37.59 -12.77 9.32
N SER A 9 -36.78 -12.31 10.27
CA SER A 9 -37.16 -11.30 11.26
C SER A 9 -36.88 -9.89 10.71
N ASN A 10 -37.89 -9.04 10.74
CA ASN A 10 -37.84 -7.64 10.29
C ASN A 10 -37.03 -6.78 11.29
N ILE A 11 -35.93 -6.18 10.84
CA ILE A 11 -35.18 -5.17 11.60
C ILE A 11 -35.43 -3.81 10.93
N GLY A 12 -35.94 -2.86 11.72
CA GLY A 12 -36.34 -1.53 11.27
C GLY A 12 -35.16 -0.64 10.85
N VAL A 13 -35.36 0.11 9.76
CA VAL A 13 -34.40 1.07 9.20
C VAL A 13 -34.67 2.47 9.77
N PRO A 14 -33.68 3.17 10.34
CA PRO A 14 -33.84 4.58 10.72
C PRO A 14 -33.64 5.52 9.52
N ARG A 15 -34.49 6.56 9.45
CA ARG A 15 -34.42 7.66 8.47
C ARG A 15 -33.28 8.62 8.82
N PHE A 16 -32.36 8.85 7.89
CA PHE A 16 -31.39 9.96 7.96
C PHE A 16 -31.80 11.11 7.03
N SER A 17 -31.71 12.33 7.55
CA SER A 17 -32.10 13.59 6.95
C SER A 17 -30.92 14.35 6.33
N SER A 18 -31.19 14.90 5.14
CA SER A 18 -30.60 16.06 4.45
C SER A 18 -29.08 16.32 4.43
N LEU A 19 -28.52 16.15 3.23
CA LEU A 19 -27.21 16.61 2.75
C LEU A 19 -27.06 18.14 2.77
N ARG A 20 -25.91 18.63 3.25
CA ARG A 20 -25.36 19.97 2.92
C ARG A 20 -24.36 19.85 1.75
N LYS A 21 -24.44 20.77 0.80
CA LYS A 21 -23.51 20.89 -0.35
C LYS A 21 -22.21 21.59 0.05
N PRO A 22 -21.01 21.16 -0.39
CA PRO A 22 -19.79 21.94 -0.25
C PRO A 22 -19.54 22.89 -1.42
N HIS A 23 -18.93 24.04 -1.10
CA HIS A 23 -18.54 25.14 -1.97
C HIS A 23 -17.30 24.79 -2.83
N LEU A 24 -17.34 25.16 -4.10
CA LEU A 24 -16.21 25.20 -5.03
C LEU A 24 -15.22 26.31 -4.64
N PHE A 25 -13.96 25.95 -4.35
CA PHE A 25 -12.85 26.89 -4.24
C PHE A 25 -12.07 26.95 -5.56
N SER A 26 -11.87 28.17 -6.06
CA SER A 26 -11.12 28.50 -7.27
C SER A 26 -9.67 28.84 -6.88
N LEU A 27 -8.70 28.09 -7.40
CA LEU A 27 -7.27 28.38 -7.25
C LEU A 27 -6.78 29.18 -8.46
N LYS A 28 -6.30 30.41 -8.21
CA LYS A 28 -5.59 31.23 -9.19
C LYS A 28 -4.08 31.01 -9.04
N ASN A 29 -3.44 30.66 -10.15
CA ASN A 29 -2.01 30.43 -10.30
C ASN A 29 -1.19 31.71 -10.07
N ALA A 30 -0.13 31.61 -9.26
CA ALA A 30 0.92 32.62 -9.12
C ALA A 30 2.19 32.14 -9.83
N ALA A 31 2.63 32.90 -10.83
CA ALA A 31 3.85 32.66 -11.61
C ALA A 31 5.06 33.30 -10.92
N CYS A 32 6.02 32.48 -10.47
CA CYS A 32 7.33 32.93 -9.98
C CYS A 32 8.33 33.06 -11.16
N LYS A 33 8.85 34.27 -11.35
CA LYS A 33 9.93 34.60 -12.30
C LYS A 33 11.29 34.35 -11.61
N ASN A 34 12.03 33.33 -12.06
CA ASN A 34 13.43 33.13 -11.64
C ASN A 34 14.38 33.91 -12.57
N LYS A 35 15.12 34.86 -11.98
CA LYS A 35 16.24 35.57 -12.61
C LYS A 35 17.51 34.71 -12.50
N ILE A 36 18.19 34.53 -13.64
CA ILE A 36 19.51 33.92 -13.76
C ILE A 36 20.57 35.01 -13.53
N PRO A 37 21.55 34.86 -12.63
CA PRO A 37 22.76 35.68 -12.66
C PRO A 37 23.83 35.05 -13.55
N SER A 38 24.51 35.94 -14.27
CA SER A 38 25.48 35.68 -15.32
C SER A 38 26.81 35.12 -14.84
N VAL A 39 27.38 34.30 -15.71
CA VAL A 39 28.76 33.82 -15.77
C VAL A 39 29.77 34.97 -15.77
N CYS A 40 30.86 34.83 -15.00
CA CYS A 40 32.12 35.55 -15.22
C CYS A 40 33.26 34.53 -15.31
N ILE A 41 33.88 34.47 -16.48
CA ILE A 41 35.11 33.72 -16.77
C ILE A 41 36.29 34.64 -16.43
N ARG A 42 37.26 34.14 -15.65
CA ARG A 42 38.63 34.68 -15.64
C ARG A 42 39.66 33.57 -15.54
N THR A 43 40.60 33.66 -16.46
CA THR A 43 41.67 32.72 -16.78
C THR A 43 42.89 32.90 -15.89
N ARG A 44 43.54 31.76 -15.58
CA ARG A 44 44.96 31.51 -15.25
C ARG A 44 45.60 32.34 -14.12
N ASP A 45 45.96 31.65 -13.05
CA ASP A 45 47.36 31.61 -12.59
C ASP A 45 47.65 30.29 -11.84
N VAL A 46 48.86 29.78 -12.08
CA VAL A 46 49.42 28.55 -11.54
C VAL A 46 49.92 28.83 -10.13
N ILE A 47 49.38 28.12 -9.13
CA ILE A 47 49.99 28.01 -7.80
C ILE A 47 49.97 26.53 -7.41
N LEU A 48 51.17 25.93 -7.36
CA LEU A 48 51.43 24.72 -6.61
C LEU A 48 51.29 25.06 -5.12
N CYS A 49 50.35 24.42 -4.42
CA CYS A 49 50.39 24.31 -2.97
C CYS A 49 50.21 22.83 -2.59
N GLU A 50 51.16 22.38 -1.78
CA GLU A 50 51.28 21.06 -1.20
C GLU A 50 50.10 20.73 -0.26
N ALA A 51 49.90 19.44 -0.10
CA ALA A 51 48.84 18.83 0.68
C ALA A 51 48.90 19.20 2.18
N THR A 52 47.75 19.56 2.75
CA THR A 52 47.39 19.20 4.13
C THR A 52 45.86 19.17 4.29
N SER A 53 45.38 18.08 4.90
CA SER A 53 44.07 17.92 5.56
C SER A 53 42.82 18.33 4.78
N SER A 54 42.32 17.40 3.96
CA SER A 54 40.91 17.39 3.55
C SER A 54 40.02 16.96 4.73
N ASP A 55 39.89 17.81 5.74
CA ASP A 55 38.70 17.82 6.59
C ASP A 55 37.54 18.35 5.74
N ARG A 56 36.97 17.44 4.92
CA ARG A 56 35.67 17.67 4.29
C ARG A 56 34.67 17.70 5.42
N GLU A 57 34.33 18.92 5.88
CA GLU A 57 33.15 19.17 6.71
C GLU A 57 31.98 18.39 6.12
N ALA A 58 31.56 17.32 6.81
CA ALA A 58 30.37 16.58 6.45
C ALA A 58 29.22 17.59 6.46
N SER A 59 28.58 17.77 5.30
CA SER A 59 27.44 18.67 5.19
C SER A 59 26.44 18.36 6.30
N PRO A 60 25.90 19.36 7.03
CA PRO A 60 25.03 19.14 8.18
C PRO A 60 23.79 18.27 7.85
N ALA A 61 23.40 18.19 6.58
CA ALA A 61 22.36 17.30 6.09
C ALA A 61 22.74 15.80 6.14
N HIS A 62 24.00 15.46 5.81
CA HIS A 62 24.52 14.09 5.85
C HIS A 62 24.60 13.55 7.29
N ASP A 63 24.98 14.42 8.22
CA ASP A 63 25.01 14.16 9.65
C ASP A 63 23.63 13.83 10.22
N PHE A 64 22.60 14.56 9.79
CA PHE A 64 21.23 14.31 10.24
C PHE A 64 20.72 12.93 9.82
N VAL A 65 20.95 12.55 8.55
CA VAL A 65 20.53 11.24 8.02
C VAL A 65 21.22 10.09 8.76
N THR A 66 22.52 10.23 9.01
CA THR A 66 23.30 9.24 9.77
C THR A 66 22.77 9.08 11.20
N ARG A 67 22.55 10.20 11.91
CA ARG A 67 22.00 10.18 13.28
C ARG A 67 20.57 9.64 13.33
N HIS A 68 19.77 9.90 12.31
CA HIS A 68 18.42 9.35 12.22
C HIS A 68 18.45 7.83 12.02
N ARG A 69 19.31 7.33 11.12
CA ARG A 69 19.50 5.89 10.89
C ARG A 69 19.95 5.16 12.15
N ILE A 70 20.92 5.70 12.89
CA ILE A 70 21.38 5.10 14.15
C ILE A 70 20.21 4.97 15.14
N ARG A 71 19.42 6.03 15.33
CA ARG A 71 18.25 6.01 16.21
C ARG A 71 17.23 4.95 15.82
N ILE A 72 16.93 4.80 14.53
CA ILE A 72 16.01 3.75 14.04
C ILE A 72 16.55 2.37 14.39
N ILE A 73 17.84 2.12 14.15
CA ILE A 73 18.45 0.82 14.43
C ILE A 73 18.41 0.52 15.93
N ASP A 74 18.77 1.49 16.78
CA ASP A 74 18.70 1.32 18.24
C ASP A 74 17.27 1.03 18.71
N GLU A 75 16.26 1.68 18.13
CA GLU A 75 14.85 1.42 18.44
C GLU A 75 14.42 0.00 18.03
N ILE A 76 14.83 -0.46 16.85
CA ILE A 76 14.58 -1.84 16.39
C ILE A 76 15.23 -2.85 17.33
N VAL A 77 16.49 -2.64 17.72
CA VAL A 77 17.21 -3.52 18.66
C VAL A 77 16.50 -3.58 20.01
N ASN A 78 16.18 -2.41 20.58
CA ASN A 78 15.48 -2.32 21.87
C ASN A 78 14.09 -2.98 21.84
N ALA A 79 13.37 -2.86 20.72
CA ALA A 79 12.07 -3.51 20.54
C ALA A 79 12.21 -5.03 20.35
N GLY A 80 13.18 -5.48 19.55
CA GLY A 80 13.44 -6.89 19.28
C GLY A 80 13.95 -7.67 20.49
N GLN A 81 14.77 -7.03 21.35
CA GLN A 81 15.23 -7.63 22.62
C GLN A 81 14.08 -7.98 23.58
N LYS A 82 12.96 -7.26 23.50
CA LYS A 82 11.77 -7.51 24.32
C LYS A 82 10.91 -8.66 23.80
N LEU A 83 11.17 -9.17 22.58
CA LEU A 83 10.40 -10.27 22.00
C LEU A 83 10.93 -11.63 22.48
N PRO A 84 10.06 -12.53 22.98
CA PRO A 84 10.46 -13.88 23.39
C PRO A 84 11.06 -14.73 22.25
N SER A 85 10.60 -14.52 21.01
CA SER A 85 11.00 -15.30 19.83
C SER A 85 12.39 -14.96 19.29
N VAL A 86 12.90 -13.75 19.58
CA VAL A 86 14.14 -13.24 18.98
C VAL A 86 15.09 -12.57 19.96
N GLY A 87 14.71 -12.38 21.23
CA GLY A 87 15.40 -11.50 22.17
C GLY A 87 16.89 -11.74 22.33
N SER A 88 17.36 -12.99 22.37
CA SER A 88 18.80 -13.31 22.46
C SER A 88 19.58 -13.12 21.16
N ARG A 89 18.89 -13.07 20.02
CA ARG A 89 19.44 -12.92 18.66
C ARG A 89 19.34 -11.49 18.15
N CYS A 90 18.87 -10.54 18.96
CA CYS A 90 18.68 -9.16 18.53
C CYS A 90 19.82 -8.28 19.07
N SER A 91 20.91 -8.23 18.30
CA SER A 91 22.05 -7.35 18.54
C SER A 91 22.16 -6.27 17.46
N LEU A 92 22.89 -5.18 17.75
CA LEU A 92 23.15 -4.10 16.81
C LEU A 92 23.77 -4.59 15.50
N GLU A 93 24.79 -5.45 15.61
CA GLU A 93 25.51 -6.03 14.49
C GLU A 93 24.58 -6.87 13.60
N GLN A 94 23.78 -7.76 14.20
CA GLN A 94 22.85 -8.61 13.44
C GLN A 94 21.77 -7.80 12.70
N ILE A 95 21.27 -6.71 13.30
CA ILE A 95 20.31 -5.84 12.63
C ILE A 95 20.97 -5.06 11.49
N GLN A 96 22.20 -4.58 11.67
CA GLN A 96 22.96 -3.90 10.61
C GLN A 96 23.24 -4.84 9.43
N ASP A 97 23.67 -6.07 9.70
CA ASP A 97 23.88 -7.12 8.70
C ASP A 97 22.57 -7.47 7.97
N GLY A 98 21.47 -7.59 8.72
CA GLY A 98 20.14 -7.81 8.16
C GLY A 98 19.72 -6.70 7.21
N ILE A 99 19.96 -5.43 7.57
CA ILE A 99 19.69 -4.26 6.72
C ILE A 99 20.53 -4.32 5.44
N GLN A 100 21.81 -4.66 5.55
CA GLN A 100 22.70 -4.78 4.39
C GLN A 100 22.26 -5.90 3.45
N GLN A 101 21.89 -7.06 4.00
CA GLN A 101 21.35 -8.18 3.22
C GLN A 101 20.04 -7.79 2.54
N MET A 102 19.11 -7.16 3.26
CA MET A 102 17.86 -6.65 2.69
C MET A 102 18.09 -5.65 1.56
N GLN A 103 19.07 -4.76 1.72
CA GLN A 103 19.45 -3.82 0.67
C GLN A 103 19.98 -4.54 -0.58
N SER A 104 20.68 -5.66 -0.43
CA SER A 104 21.15 -6.45 -1.58
C SER A 104 20.04 -7.19 -2.33
N LEU A 105 18.92 -7.49 -1.65
CA LEU A 105 17.78 -8.21 -2.23
C LEU A 105 16.85 -7.31 -3.04
N LEU A 106 16.81 -6.01 -2.74
CA LEU A 106 15.89 -5.06 -3.38
C LEU A 106 16.59 -4.28 -4.51
N PRO A 107 16.17 -4.44 -5.78
CA PRO A 107 16.77 -3.71 -6.89
C PRO A 107 16.33 -2.24 -6.88
N GLY A 108 17.29 -1.31 -6.90
CA GLY A 108 17.05 0.11 -7.17
C GLY A 108 17.62 1.07 -6.12
N PRO A 109 17.73 2.38 -6.44
CA PRO A 109 18.23 3.40 -5.52
C PRO A 109 17.12 4.14 -4.76
N PRO A 110 17.39 4.74 -3.57
CA PRO A 110 18.56 4.58 -2.71
C PRO A 110 18.26 3.71 -1.48
N THR A 111 19.34 3.33 -0.78
CA THR A 111 19.46 2.70 0.54
C THR A 111 18.15 2.33 1.23
N PHE A 112 17.91 1.03 1.39
CA PHE A 112 16.83 0.51 2.22
C PHE A 112 16.97 1.05 3.66
N VAL A 113 15.97 1.83 4.08
CA VAL A 113 15.85 2.36 5.44
C VAL A 113 14.53 1.87 6.02
N PRO A 114 14.55 1.10 7.13
CA PRO A 114 13.34 0.71 7.83
C PRO A 114 12.49 1.95 8.18
N ASN A 115 11.22 1.93 7.79
CA ASN A 115 10.26 2.98 8.12
C ASN A 115 9.44 2.57 9.35
N MET A 116 9.64 3.27 10.45
CA MET A 116 8.99 3.01 11.74
C MET A 116 7.52 3.47 11.79
N ASP A 117 7.11 4.37 10.90
CA ASP A 117 5.71 4.83 10.80
C ASP A 117 4.80 3.77 10.17
N LEU A 118 5.37 2.91 9.32
CA LEU A 118 4.64 1.88 8.58
C LEU A 118 4.71 0.49 9.24
N MET A 119 5.72 0.24 10.07
CA MET A 119 5.89 -1.03 10.75
C MET A 119 6.67 -0.86 12.05
N LYS A 120 6.25 -1.57 13.10
CA LYS A 120 6.84 -1.46 14.44
C LYS A 120 8.26 -2.02 14.45
N GLY A 121 9.10 -1.51 15.36
CA GLY A 121 10.49 -1.98 15.50
C GLY A 121 10.61 -3.47 15.80
N SER A 122 9.67 -4.03 16.57
CA SER A 122 9.59 -5.47 16.87
C SER A 122 9.43 -6.31 15.60
N ASP A 123 8.61 -5.83 14.66
CA ASP A 123 8.28 -6.52 13.42
C ASP A 123 9.45 -6.38 12.42
N TRP A 124 10.08 -5.20 12.38
CA TRP A 124 11.34 -5.01 11.67
C TRP A 124 12.43 -5.96 12.17
N ALA A 125 12.57 -6.15 13.47
CA ALA A 125 13.54 -7.10 14.02
C ALA A 125 13.28 -8.53 13.52
N ILE A 126 12.02 -8.97 13.44
CA ILE A 126 11.66 -10.30 12.90
C ILE A 126 12.12 -10.44 11.44
N VAL A 127 11.86 -9.43 10.60
CA VAL A 127 12.23 -9.44 9.18
C VAL A 127 13.75 -9.41 8.99
N LEU A 128 14.44 -8.55 9.73
CA LEU A 128 15.87 -8.31 9.56
C LEU A 128 16.73 -9.46 10.11
N LEU A 129 16.23 -10.21 11.08
CA LEU A 129 16.93 -11.38 11.65
C LEU A 129 16.76 -12.65 10.81
N ASP A 130 15.89 -12.64 9.80
CA ASP A 130 15.73 -13.74 8.83
C ASP A 130 15.67 -13.21 7.38
N PRO A 131 16.82 -12.78 6.83
CA PRO A 131 16.90 -12.27 5.46
C PRO A 131 16.61 -13.36 4.41
N GLN A 132 16.83 -14.65 4.73
CA GLN A 132 16.57 -15.76 3.82
C GLN A 132 15.08 -16.04 3.65
N ALA A 133 14.32 -16.06 4.75
CA ALA A 133 12.86 -16.13 4.67
C ALA A 133 12.30 -14.91 3.94
N THR A 134 12.88 -13.73 4.17
CA THR A 134 12.47 -12.51 3.46
C THR A 134 12.76 -12.58 1.97
N ALA A 135 13.94 -13.05 1.56
CA ALA A 135 14.29 -13.29 0.15
C ALA A 135 13.29 -14.24 -0.52
N SER A 136 12.94 -15.34 0.15
CA SER A 136 11.96 -16.32 -0.36
C SER A 136 10.60 -15.69 -0.63
N LYS A 137 10.12 -14.82 0.27
CA LYS A 137 8.87 -14.06 0.10
C LYS A 137 8.96 -13.08 -1.08
N LEU A 138 10.09 -12.39 -1.24
CA LEU A 138 10.30 -11.48 -2.37
C LEU A 138 10.31 -12.23 -3.72
N VAL A 139 10.98 -13.39 -3.78
CA VAL A 139 10.98 -14.25 -4.97
C VAL A 139 9.56 -14.70 -5.30
N GLN A 140 8.80 -15.15 -4.29
CA GLN A 140 7.41 -15.56 -4.46
C GLN A 140 6.54 -14.41 -5.00
N LEU A 141 6.64 -13.21 -4.43
CA LEU A 141 5.94 -12.04 -4.94
C LEU A 141 6.33 -11.74 -6.39
N LYS A 142 7.61 -11.88 -6.75
CA LYS A 142 8.08 -11.68 -8.13
C LYS A 142 7.56 -12.75 -9.10
N MET A 143 7.41 -14.00 -8.66
CA MET A 143 6.81 -15.06 -9.47
C MET A 143 5.35 -14.77 -9.80
N HIS A 144 4.59 -14.21 -8.84
CA HIS A 144 3.20 -13.83 -9.10
C HIS A 144 3.09 -12.52 -9.88
N PHE A 145 3.95 -11.53 -9.64
CA PHE A 145 3.87 -10.18 -10.21
C PHE A 145 5.23 -9.78 -10.84
N PRO A 146 5.58 -10.35 -12.02
CA PRO A 146 6.92 -10.24 -12.59
C PRO A 146 7.31 -8.85 -13.06
N GLY A 147 6.36 -7.99 -13.44
CA GLY A 147 6.58 -6.61 -13.84
C GLY A 147 6.66 -5.62 -12.67
N MET A 148 6.29 -6.04 -11.46
CA MET A 148 6.17 -5.15 -10.30
C MET A 148 7.54 -4.71 -9.75
N ASN A 149 7.69 -3.43 -9.44
CA ASN A 149 8.83 -2.91 -8.69
C ASN A 149 8.67 -3.20 -7.19
N LEU A 150 9.24 -4.32 -6.74
CA LEU A 150 9.15 -4.76 -5.35
C LEU A 150 9.74 -3.75 -4.36
N SER A 151 10.82 -3.05 -4.72
CA SER A 151 11.45 -2.07 -3.84
C SER A 151 10.49 -0.94 -3.46
N LYS A 152 9.73 -0.44 -4.43
CA LYS A 152 8.69 0.58 -4.20
C LYS A 152 7.51 0.03 -3.39
N VAL A 153 7.08 -1.19 -3.69
CA VAL A 153 5.97 -1.86 -2.96
C VAL A 153 6.32 -2.10 -1.50
N ILE A 154 7.51 -2.63 -1.22
CA ILE A 154 7.97 -2.92 0.14
C ILE A 154 8.23 -1.63 0.92
N ALA A 155 8.73 -0.57 0.28
CA ALA A 155 8.88 0.73 0.91
C ALA A 155 7.53 1.32 1.35
N ALA A 156 6.47 1.11 0.57
CA ALA A 156 5.13 1.60 0.88
C ALA A 156 4.33 0.67 1.82
N ARG A 157 4.58 -0.65 1.80
CA ARG A 157 3.87 -1.63 2.63
C ARG A 157 4.81 -2.74 3.14
N PRO A 158 5.70 -2.42 4.09
CA PRO A 158 6.69 -3.39 4.60
C PRO A 158 6.07 -4.57 5.35
N THR A 159 4.85 -4.41 5.88
CA THR A 159 4.12 -5.48 6.58
C THR A 159 3.82 -6.70 5.71
N LEU A 160 3.94 -6.60 4.38
CA LEU A 160 3.87 -7.75 3.48
C LEU A 160 4.93 -8.81 3.80
N LEU A 161 6.09 -8.39 4.32
CA LEU A 161 7.19 -9.28 4.68
C LEU A 161 6.91 -10.09 5.96
N LEU A 162 5.90 -9.71 6.75
CA LEU A 162 5.49 -10.46 7.95
C LEU A 162 4.56 -11.62 7.63
N ARG A 163 3.94 -11.63 6.44
CA ARG A 163 3.04 -12.70 6.02
C ARG A 163 3.79 -14.00 5.84
N SER A 164 3.11 -15.11 6.09
CA SER A 164 3.63 -16.43 5.73
C SER A 164 3.63 -16.60 4.21
N SER A 165 4.52 -17.44 3.68
CA SER A 165 4.55 -17.75 2.24
C SER A 165 3.24 -18.34 1.74
N ILE A 166 2.55 -19.14 2.55
CA ILE A 166 1.25 -19.71 2.20
C ILE A 166 0.18 -18.62 2.05
N GLU A 167 0.13 -17.67 2.99
CA GLU A 167 -0.79 -16.53 2.90
C GLU A 167 -0.47 -15.65 1.69
N LEU A 168 0.81 -15.37 1.40
CA LEU A 168 1.20 -14.60 0.23
C LEU A 168 0.79 -15.28 -1.08
N GLU A 169 0.88 -16.61 -1.15
CA GLU A 169 0.42 -17.38 -2.31
C GLU A 169 -1.09 -17.27 -2.48
N LYS A 170 -1.84 -17.54 -1.40
CA LYS A 170 -3.31 -17.47 -1.38
C LYS A 170 -3.77 -16.07 -1.79
N ASP A 171 -3.16 -15.04 -1.22
CA ASP A 171 -3.49 -13.65 -1.52
C ASP A 171 -3.16 -13.29 -2.97
N ALA A 172 -2.00 -13.68 -3.48
CA ALA A 172 -1.61 -13.41 -4.87
C ALA A 172 -2.57 -14.07 -5.87
N LEU A 173 -2.96 -15.33 -5.63
CA LEU A 173 -3.93 -16.04 -6.47
C LEU A 173 -5.33 -15.40 -6.38
N GLY A 174 -5.77 -15.01 -5.19
CA GLY A 174 -7.03 -14.31 -4.98
C GLY A 174 -7.07 -12.96 -5.70
N VAL A 175 -6.01 -12.17 -5.60
CA VAL A 175 -5.87 -10.89 -6.30
C VAL A 175 -5.91 -11.08 -7.81
N LYS A 176 -5.18 -12.06 -8.36
CA LYS A 176 -5.22 -12.37 -9.79
C LYS A 176 -6.61 -12.75 -10.27
N LYS A 177 -7.36 -13.53 -9.47
CA LYS A 177 -8.74 -13.90 -9.78
C LYS A 177 -9.68 -12.68 -9.81
N LEU A 178 -9.46 -11.71 -8.93
CA LEU A 178 -10.24 -10.47 -8.87
C LEU A 178 -9.87 -9.48 -9.99
N LEU A 179 -8.64 -9.51 -10.48
CA LEU A 179 -8.13 -8.61 -11.53
C LEU A 179 -8.05 -9.29 -12.91
N THR A 180 -8.93 -10.27 -13.19
CA THR A 180 -8.91 -11.00 -14.46
C THR A 180 -9.16 -10.11 -15.69
N THR A 181 -9.86 -8.98 -15.52
CA THR A 181 -10.12 -8.01 -16.59
C THR A 181 -9.07 -6.90 -16.68
N ALA A 182 -8.12 -6.83 -15.75
CA ALA A 182 -7.08 -5.81 -15.73
C ALA A 182 -6.07 -6.03 -16.85
N LYS A 183 -5.71 -4.96 -17.56
CA LYS A 183 -4.67 -4.97 -18.60
C LYS A 183 -3.26 -5.04 -18.01
N ASN A 184 -3.02 -4.38 -16.88
CA ASN A 184 -1.70 -4.32 -16.23
C ASN A 184 -1.82 -4.36 -14.70
N ILE A 185 -1.98 -5.59 -14.19
CA ILE A 185 -2.07 -5.89 -12.76
C ILE A 185 -0.87 -5.33 -11.99
N ASP A 186 0.33 -5.52 -12.52
CA ASP A 186 1.58 -5.19 -11.81
C ASP A 186 1.70 -3.68 -11.56
N VAL A 187 1.33 -2.85 -12.53
CA VAL A 187 1.36 -1.38 -12.39
C VAL A 187 0.31 -0.89 -11.39
N LEU A 188 -0.89 -1.49 -11.41
CA LEU A 188 -1.95 -1.15 -10.46
C LEU A 188 -1.51 -1.46 -9.01
N LEU A 189 -0.99 -2.66 -8.78
CA LEU A 189 -0.54 -3.10 -7.45
C LEU A 189 0.72 -2.37 -6.98
N GLU A 190 1.61 -2.00 -7.89
CA GLU A 190 2.76 -1.14 -7.56
C GLU A 190 2.33 0.24 -7.09
N THR A 191 1.29 0.79 -7.71
CA THR A 191 0.77 2.13 -7.37
C THR A 191 -0.01 2.10 -6.06
N VAL A 192 -0.78 1.03 -5.81
CA VAL A 192 -1.58 0.89 -4.59
C VAL A 192 -1.32 -0.48 -3.93
N PRO A 193 -0.19 -0.64 -3.21
CA PRO A 193 0.17 -1.90 -2.52
C PRO A 193 -0.87 -2.42 -1.52
N ALA A 194 -1.77 -1.54 -1.05
CA ALA A 194 -2.91 -1.92 -0.20
C ALA A 194 -3.80 -2.98 -0.87
N LEU A 195 -3.92 -2.95 -2.21
CA LEU A 195 -4.75 -3.84 -3.01
C LEU A 195 -4.18 -5.25 -3.19
N MET A 196 -2.96 -5.53 -2.70
CA MET A 196 -2.39 -6.89 -2.70
C MET A 196 -3.10 -7.85 -1.73
N SER A 197 -4.01 -7.34 -0.89
CA SER A 197 -4.89 -8.19 -0.08
C SER A 197 -6.22 -8.38 -0.82
N PRO A 198 -6.67 -9.62 -1.10
CA PRO A 198 -7.92 -9.89 -1.81
C PRO A 198 -9.12 -9.22 -1.15
N LYS A 199 -9.18 -9.23 0.19
CA LYS A 199 -10.24 -8.57 0.96
C LYS A 199 -10.30 -7.07 0.71
N THR A 200 -9.14 -6.41 0.73
CA THR A 200 -9.05 -4.96 0.51
C THR A 200 -9.39 -4.61 -0.94
N LEU A 201 -8.89 -5.39 -1.89
CA LEU A 201 -9.20 -5.22 -3.30
C LEU A 201 -10.69 -5.42 -3.60
N LEU A 202 -11.31 -6.47 -3.07
CA LEU A 202 -12.73 -6.71 -3.27
C LEU A 202 -13.58 -5.56 -2.70
N SER A 203 -13.22 -5.08 -1.52
CA SER A 203 -13.87 -3.92 -0.90
C SER A 203 -13.76 -2.68 -1.81
N ALA A 204 -12.58 -2.41 -2.37
CA ALA A 204 -12.36 -1.33 -3.33
C ALA A 204 -13.17 -1.51 -4.61
N ILE A 205 -13.16 -2.69 -5.22
CA ILE A 205 -13.91 -3.02 -6.45
C ILE A 205 -15.40 -2.77 -6.24
N VAL A 206 -15.98 -3.29 -5.15
CA VAL A 206 -17.41 -3.14 -4.84
C VAL A 206 -17.75 -1.67 -4.58
N THR A 207 -16.88 -0.95 -3.88
CA THR A 207 -17.07 0.48 -3.60
C THR A 207 -17.04 1.31 -4.88
N VAL A 208 -16.08 1.08 -5.77
CA VAL A 208 -15.99 1.75 -7.08
C VAL A 208 -17.22 1.41 -7.94
N ASN A 209 -17.62 0.14 -7.96
CA ASN A 209 -18.79 -0.31 -8.70
C ASN A 209 -20.07 0.43 -8.27
N LYS A 210 -20.19 0.72 -6.97
CA LYS A 210 -21.26 1.54 -6.39
C LYS A 210 -21.17 3.00 -6.82
N TRP A 211 -19.98 3.62 -6.78
CA TRP A 211 -19.78 5.01 -7.21
C TRP A 211 -20.16 5.24 -8.68
N TYR A 212 -19.96 4.22 -9.53
CA TYR A 212 -20.26 4.29 -10.96
C TYR A 212 -21.58 3.61 -11.36
N HIS A 213 -22.42 3.21 -10.39
CA HIS A 213 -23.74 2.63 -10.60
C HIS A 213 -23.76 1.47 -11.62
N LEU A 214 -22.77 0.58 -11.55
CA LEU A 214 -22.60 -0.56 -12.48
C LEU A 214 -22.41 -0.18 -13.96
N LYS A 215 -22.19 1.10 -14.29
CA LYS A 215 -22.08 1.57 -15.68
C LYS A 215 -20.69 1.38 -16.28
N ARG A 216 -19.69 1.12 -15.45
CA ARG A 216 -18.29 0.93 -15.83
C ARG A 216 -17.74 -0.28 -15.12
N ASP A 217 -16.79 -0.98 -15.74
CA ASP A 217 -16.02 -2.01 -15.05
C ASP A 217 -15.21 -1.34 -13.93
N PRO A 218 -15.42 -1.69 -12.65
CA PRO A 218 -14.65 -1.13 -11.54
C PRO A 218 -13.15 -1.38 -11.67
N VAL A 219 -12.73 -2.49 -12.29
CA VAL A 219 -11.30 -2.78 -12.51
C VAL A 219 -10.71 -1.79 -13.52
N GLU A 220 -11.41 -1.53 -14.63
CA GLU A 220 -10.98 -0.55 -15.63
C GLU A 220 -10.87 0.86 -15.02
N VAL A 221 -11.80 1.24 -14.14
CA VAL A 221 -11.75 2.52 -13.41
C VAL A 221 -10.51 2.59 -12.52
N LEU A 222 -10.21 1.52 -11.77
CA LEU A 222 -9.03 1.43 -10.92
C LEU A 222 -7.73 1.51 -11.72
N GLU A 223 -7.67 0.92 -12.91
CA GLU A 223 -6.49 1.01 -13.78
C GLU A 223 -6.26 2.43 -14.32
N GLN A 224 -7.34 3.14 -14.66
CA GLN A 224 -7.25 4.51 -15.19
C GLN A 224 -6.90 5.54 -14.12
N ASP A 225 -7.35 5.31 -12.89
CA ASP A 225 -7.15 6.22 -11.76
C ASP A 225 -6.92 5.45 -10.45
N PRO A 226 -5.74 4.83 -10.26
CA PRO A 226 -5.43 4.08 -9.04
C PRO A 226 -5.51 4.94 -7.77
N ASP A 227 -5.22 6.25 -7.90
CA ASP A 227 -5.25 7.22 -6.82
C ASP A 227 -6.65 7.50 -6.27
N ILE A 228 -7.71 7.07 -6.95
CA ILE A 228 -9.09 7.22 -6.46
C ILE A 228 -9.28 6.60 -5.07
N ILE A 229 -8.56 5.51 -4.77
CA ILE A 229 -8.60 4.83 -3.48
C ILE A 229 -7.97 5.69 -2.38
N ARG A 230 -6.78 6.25 -2.64
CA ARG A 230 -6.09 7.13 -1.69
C ARG A 230 -6.93 8.37 -1.42
N ARG A 231 -7.45 9.03 -2.46
CA ARG A 231 -8.30 10.21 -2.30
C ARG A 231 -9.59 9.90 -1.53
N ALA A 232 -10.17 8.73 -1.74
CA ALA A 232 -11.35 8.31 -0.99
C ALA A 232 -11.03 8.10 0.50
N GLN A 233 -9.87 7.53 0.82
CA GLN A 233 -9.37 7.37 2.19
C GLN A 233 -9.10 8.72 2.85
N ASP A 234 -8.46 9.65 2.15
CA ASP A 234 -8.18 11.02 2.63
C ASP A 234 -9.47 11.80 2.94
N MET A 235 -10.58 11.43 2.29
CA MET A 235 -11.90 12.02 2.48
C MET A 235 -12.80 11.20 3.41
N ASP A 236 -12.25 10.24 4.15
CA ASP A 236 -12.97 9.34 5.06
C ASP A 236 -14.18 8.64 4.40
N THR A 237 -14.07 8.35 3.10
CA THR A 237 -15.15 7.68 2.38
C THR A 237 -15.26 6.23 2.86
N PRO A 238 -16.43 5.79 3.34
CA PRO A 238 -16.57 4.42 3.83
C PRO A 238 -16.45 3.43 2.68
N PHE A 239 -15.57 2.45 2.85
CA PHE A 239 -15.43 1.32 1.95
C PHE A 239 -16.40 0.22 2.35
N GLU A 240 -16.89 -0.51 1.35
CA GLU A 240 -17.86 -1.59 1.57
C GLU A 240 -17.23 -2.72 2.40
N PRO A 241 -17.89 -3.17 3.48
CA PRO A 241 -17.34 -4.23 4.32
C PRO A 241 -17.35 -5.55 3.56
N VAL A 242 -16.23 -6.27 3.67
CA VAL A 242 -16.05 -7.62 3.11
C VAL A 242 -15.90 -8.61 4.26
N TYR A 243 -16.68 -9.68 4.20
CA TYR A 243 -16.70 -10.78 5.14
C TYR A 243 -16.04 -12.00 4.51
N GLU A 244 -15.34 -12.80 5.30
CA GLU A 244 -14.87 -14.12 4.88
C GLU A 244 -15.85 -15.14 5.45
N ASP A 245 -16.34 -16.05 4.62
CA ASP A 245 -17.14 -17.18 5.09
C ASP A 245 -16.23 -18.23 5.77
N GLY A 246 -16.82 -19.21 6.46
CA GLY A 246 -16.06 -20.29 7.10
C GLY A 246 -15.28 -21.19 6.13
N GLU A 247 -15.50 -21.02 4.82
CA GLU A 247 -14.88 -21.80 3.73
C GLU A 247 -13.75 -21.01 3.03
N GLY A 248 -13.53 -19.75 3.42
CA GLY A 248 -12.48 -18.89 2.89
C GLY A 248 -12.88 -18.11 1.62
N ASN A 249 -14.15 -18.07 1.24
CA ASN A 249 -14.66 -17.17 0.22
C ASN A 249 -14.97 -15.80 0.81
N TYR A 250 -14.87 -14.77 -0.03
CA TYR A 250 -15.19 -13.41 0.37
C TYR A 250 -16.59 -13.02 -0.10
N GLU A 251 -17.41 -12.54 0.83
CA GLU A 251 -18.72 -11.97 0.56
C GLU A 251 -18.73 -10.47 0.84
N ALA A 252 -19.49 -9.72 0.05
CA ALA A 252 -19.83 -8.33 0.30
C ALA A 252 -21.33 -8.15 0.09
N PRO A 253 -22.02 -7.31 0.87
CA PRO A 253 -23.48 -7.13 0.76
C PRO A 253 -23.95 -6.83 -0.66
N GLN A 254 -23.15 -6.08 -1.42
CA GLN A 254 -23.44 -5.68 -2.80
C GLN A 254 -23.13 -6.76 -3.85
N LEU A 255 -22.25 -7.75 -3.57
CA LEU A 255 -21.99 -8.84 -4.52
C LEU A 255 -23.25 -9.68 -4.74
N ASN A 256 -24.04 -9.85 -3.68
CA ASN A 256 -25.27 -10.64 -3.71
C ASN A 256 -26.55 -9.79 -3.82
N TYR A 257 -26.43 -8.47 -4.07
CA TYR A 257 -27.60 -7.57 -4.05
C TYR A 257 -28.64 -7.99 -5.09
N ARG A 258 -28.23 -8.38 -6.30
CA ARG A 258 -29.17 -8.80 -7.35
C ARG A 258 -29.92 -10.09 -7.03
N GLU A 259 -29.28 -11.02 -6.33
CA GLU A 259 -29.88 -12.32 -5.97
C GLU A 259 -30.73 -12.21 -4.70
N LYS A 260 -30.35 -11.32 -3.79
CA LYS A 260 -31.06 -11.08 -2.51
C LYS A 260 -32.04 -9.91 -2.58
N ARG A 261 -32.25 -9.30 -3.77
CA ARG A 261 -33.20 -8.20 -3.92
C ARG A 261 -34.63 -8.69 -3.77
N THR A 262 -35.42 -7.91 -3.05
CA THR A 262 -36.87 -8.07 -2.99
C THR A 262 -37.51 -7.59 -4.31
N ASP A 263 -38.73 -8.06 -4.60
CA ASP A 263 -39.45 -7.71 -5.85
C ASP A 263 -39.60 -6.19 -6.06
N TRP A 264 -39.78 -5.42 -4.99
CA TRP A 264 -39.90 -3.96 -5.09
C TRP A 264 -38.56 -3.28 -5.40
N GLN A 265 -37.43 -3.83 -4.94
CA GLN A 265 -36.09 -3.34 -5.30
C GLN A 265 -35.81 -3.62 -6.79
N ALA A 266 -36.13 -4.83 -7.25
CA ALA A 266 -36.04 -5.16 -8.68
C ALA A 266 -36.89 -4.22 -9.55
N TYR A 267 -38.10 -3.88 -9.10
CA TYR A 267 -38.96 -2.90 -9.77
C TYR A 267 -38.33 -1.50 -9.84
N ILE A 268 -37.74 -1.02 -8.75
CA ILE A 268 -37.05 0.29 -8.72
C ILE A 268 -35.87 0.28 -9.69
N ASP A 269 -35.05 -0.78 -9.67
CA ASP A 269 -33.87 -0.90 -10.53
C ASP A 269 -34.25 -0.90 -12.02
N LYS A 270 -35.30 -1.66 -12.37
CA LYS A 270 -35.84 -1.69 -13.72
C LYS A 270 -36.41 -0.34 -14.13
N LYS A 271 -37.18 0.32 -13.25
CA LYS A 271 -37.92 1.55 -13.58
C LYS A 271 -37.03 2.79 -13.65
N TYR A 272 -36.06 2.92 -12.76
CA TYR A 272 -35.27 4.15 -12.61
C TYR A 272 -33.84 4.03 -13.11
N TYR A 273 -33.26 2.83 -13.08
CA TYR A 273 -31.86 2.61 -13.47
C TYR A 273 -31.70 1.80 -14.75
N GLY A 274 -32.80 1.27 -15.31
CA GLY A 274 -32.78 0.46 -16.54
C GLY A 274 -32.00 -0.85 -16.37
N GLN A 275 -31.90 -1.35 -15.15
CA GLN A 275 -31.18 -2.60 -14.85
C GLN A 275 -32.19 -3.76 -14.83
N GLU A 276 -31.96 -4.78 -15.66
CA GLU A 276 -32.70 -6.05 -15.63
C GLU A 276 -32.17 -6.97 -14.51
#